data_AF-A0A377NDE6-F1
#
_entry.id   AF-A0A377NDE6-F1
#
_cell.length_a   1.000
_cell.length_b   1.000
_cell.length_c   1.000
_cell.angle_alpha   90.00
_cell.angle_beta   90.00
_cell.angle_gamma   90.00
#
_symmetry.space_group_name_H-M   'P 1'
#
loop_
_entity.id
_entity.type
_entity.pdbx_description
1 polymer ?
#
loop_
_entity_poly.entity_id
_entity_poly.type
_entity_poly.pdbx_seq_one_letter_code
_entity_poly.pdbx_strand_id
1 'polypeptide(L)'
;MRTQRGSGLKIVVRELGAALRYADQRLLQACGANLVVPQAARLSSFLTLLEDIQPLSFTRQVSDDIEQLLQGRLPTHHKGYLPLPAFCTVMQSIWSHAEQQTDAPGVLISLRPVTGINPAQSMSLCHLRRDGDVLTLTERHLLLFLSNCQASDVEQVLRSLFSLPVDEVFASRTVWHQANDIQSEIRRLAAKPALPAPIAEPEQMTVPQPDAAHAPEPTRPQPIVLALSATPVHSKDQQ
;
A
#
# COMPACT_ATOMS: atom_id res chain seq x y z
N MET A 1 -8.70 -13.40 17.61
CA MET A 1 -8.81 -12.66 18.89
C MET A 1 -10.17 -11.99 19.06
N ARG A 2 -10.56 -11.08 18.15
CA ARG A 2 -11.83 -10.34 18.27
C ARG A 2 -13.06 -11.25 18.37
N THR A 3 -13.21 -12.20 17.45
CA THR A 3 -14.32 -13.17 17.43
C THR A 3 -14.41 -14.01 18.72
N GLN A 4 -13.26 -14.48 19.23
CA GLN A 4 -13.20 -15.33 20.43
C GLN A 4 -13.35 -14.59 21.77
N ARG A 5 -12.99 -13.30 21.84
CA ARG A 5 -12.89 -12.55 23.12
C ARG A 5 -13.90 -11.38 23.22
N GLY A 6 -14.67 -11.13 22.18
CA GLY A 6 -15.74 -10.13 22.17
C GLY A 6 -15.27 -8.68 22.10
N SER A 7 -16.21 -7.74 22.28
CA SER A 7 -16.04 -6.29 22.10
C SER A 7 -15.27 -5.58 23.22
N GLY A 8 -15.14 -6.22 24.39
CA GLY A 8 -14.42 -5.68 25.55
C GLY A 8 -12.90 -5.61 25.36
N LEU A 9 -12.32 -6.54 24.60
CA LEU A 9 -10.87 -6.60 24.33
C LEU A 9 -10.40 -5.39 23.51
N LYS A 10 -9.27 -4.78 23.88
CA LYS A 10 -8.63 -3.72 23.07
C LYS A 10 -7.47 -4.33 22.29
N ILE A 11 -7.51 -4.18 20.97
CA ILE A 11 -6.50 -4.67 20.04
C ILE A 11 -5.89 -3.46 19.34
N VAL A 12 -4.61 -3.22 19.59
CA VAL A 12 -3.85 -2.10 19.00
C VAL A 12 -2.68 -2.66 18.22
N VAL A 13 -2.50 -2.20 16.99
CA VAL A 13 -1.34 -2.54 16.16
C VAL A 13 -0.45 -1.31 16.07
N ARG A 14 0.79 -1.43 16.55
CA ARG A 14 1.80 -0.37 16.42
C ARG A 14 2.78 -0.75 15.31
N GLU A 15 2.88 0.10 14.31
CA GLU A 15 3.88 -0.04 13.26
C GLU A 15 5.27 0.32 13.80
N LEU A 16 6.24 -0.59 13.66
CA LEU A 16 7.63 -0.39 14.11
C LEU A 16 8.57 0.06 12.97
N GLY A 17 8.21 -0.22 11.71
CA GLY A 17 8.91 0.22 10.50
C GLY A 17 7.90 0.54 9.39
N ALA A 18 8.23 1.47 8.49
CA ALA A 18 7.37 1.97 7.41
C ALA A 18 7.03 0.90 6.35
N ALA A 19 6.21 -0.06 6.74
CA ALA A 19 5.83 -1.23 5.95
C ALA A 19 4.32 -1.37 5.82
N LEU A 20 3.54 -0.77 6.73
CA LEU A 20 2.10 -0.91 6.75
C LEU A 20 1.44 0.06 5.77
N ARG A 21 0.71 -0.50 4.80
CA ARG A 21 -0.02 0.29 3.82
C ARG A 21 -1.39 0.67 4.33
N TYR A 22 -2.01 1.66 3.70
CA TYR A 22 -3.39 2.03 4.01
C TYR A 22 -4.37 0.87 3.83
N ALA A 23 -4.25 0.08 2.75
CA ALA A 23 -5.07 -1.12 2.54
C ALA A 23 -4.88 -2.15 3.67
N ASP A 24 -3.65 -2.34 4.14
CA ASP A 24 -3.34 -3.28 5.22
C ASP A 24 -3.82 -2.75 6.57
N GLN A 25 -3.70 -1.44 6.80
CA GLN A 25 -4.27 -0.76 7.95
C GLN A 25 -5.80 -0.90 7.97
N ARG A 26 -6.47 -0.71 6.83
CA ARG A 26 -7.92 -0.92 6.68
C ARG A 26 -8.29 -2.36 6.95
N LEU A 27 -7.55 -3.32 6.40
CA LEU A 27 -7.73 -4.74 6.66
C LEU A 27 -7.61 -5.07 8.15
N LEU A 28 -6.56 -4.60 8.83
CA LEU A 28 -6.38 -4.79 10.27
C LEU A 28 -7.54 -4.21 11.08
N GLN A 29 -8.04 -3.03 10.68
CA GLN A 29 -9.23 -2.41 11.29
C GLN A 29 -10.50 -3.24 11.06
N ALA A 30 -10.68 -3.79 9.85
CA ALA A 30 -11.80 -4.65 9.49
C ALA A 30 -11.75 -6.00 10.22
N CYS A 31 -10.55 -6.55 10.43
CA CYS A 31 -10.29 -7.76 11.23
C CYS A 31 -10.51 -7.55 12.74
N GLY A 32 -10.76 -6.31 13.19
CA GLY A 32 -11.14 -6.02 14.57
C GLY A 32 -10.13 -5.27 15.43
N ALA A 33 -9.08 -4.68 14.83
CA ALA A 33 -8.21 -3.75 15.52
C ALA A 33 -8.99 -2.47 15.90
N ASN A 34 -8.83 -2.04 17.15
CA ASN A 34 -9.37 -0.77 17.64
C ASN A 34 -8.62 0.40 17.00
N LEU A 35 -7.29 0.29 16.96
CA LEU A 35 -6.39 1.35 16.53
C LEU A 35 -5.18 0.75 15.81
N VAL A 36 -4.75 1.43 14.76
CA VAL A 36 -3.48 1.18 14.07
C VAL A 36 -2.67 2.46 14.20
N VAL A 37 -1.50 2.36 14.84
CA VAL A 37 -0.64 3.51 15.16
C VAL A 37 0.54 3.52 14.20
N PRO A 38 0.73 4.60 13.40
CA PRO A 38 1.77 4.66 12.39
C PRO A 38 3.15 4.81 13.02
N GLN A 39 4.19 4.43 12.28
CA GLN A 39 5.59 4.53 12.74
C GLN A 39 5.96 5.97 13.16
N ALA A 40 5.42 6.98 12.48
CA ALA A 40 5.70 8.39 12.74
C ALA A 40 5.22 8.87 14.14
N ALA A 41 4.32 8.13 14.79
CA ALA A 41 3.84 8.48 16.12
C ALA A 41 4.91 8.25 17.18
N ARG A 42 5.22 9.30 17.96
CA ARG A 42 6.15 9.22 19.09
C ARG A 42 5.59 8.32 20.19
N LEU A 43 6.49 7.80 21.04
CA LEU A 43 6.10 6.96 22.17
C LEU A 43 5.08 7.64 23.09
N SER A 44 5.25 8.93 23.40
CA SER A 44 4.31 9.68 24.24
C SER A 44 2.91 9.70 23.63
N SER A 45 2.79 10.02 22.34
CA SER A 45 1.51 10.00 21.62
C SER A 45 0.88 8.61 21.60
N PHE A 46 1.69 7.56 21.45
CA PHE A 46 1.20 6.19 21.54
C PHE A 46 0.60 5.86 22.91
N LEU A 47 1.26 6.26 24.00
CA LEU A 47 0.76 6.02 25.36
C LEU A 47 -0.55 6.76 25.63
N THR A 48 -0.67 8.03 25.19
CA THR A 48 -1.93 8.79 25.27
C THR A 48 -3.05 8.07 24.52
N LEU A 49 -2.79 7.60 23.29
CA LEU A 49 -3.76 6.84 22.52
C LEU A 49 -4.18 5.53 23.21
N LEU A 50 -3.31 4.90 24.01
CA LEU A 50 -3.66 3.71 24.78
C LEU A 50 -4.58 4.01 25.96
N GLU A 51 -4.43 5.18 26.59
CA GLU A 51 -5.32 5.65 27.67
C GLU A 51 -6.70 6.01 27.11
N ASP A 52 -6.74 6.72 25.98
CA ASP A 52 -7.98 7.18 25.33
C ASP A 52 -8.90 6.05 24.89
N ILE A 53 -8.35 4.87 24.54
CA ILE A 53 -9.15 3.72 24.08
C ILE A 53 -9.68 2.85 25.22
N GLN A 54 -9.23 3.03 26.46
CA GLN A 54 -9.68 2.23 27.61
C GLN A 54 -11.21 2.24 27.79
N PRO A 55 -11.91 3.40 27.77
CA PRO A 55 -13.36 3.44 27.95
C PRO A 55 -14.15 2.95 26.73
N LEU A 56 -13.53 2.76 25.56
CA LEU A 56 -14.23 2.50 24.31
C LEU A 56 -14.46 1.00 24.08
N SER A 57 -15.72 0.58 23.89
CA SER A 57 -16.05 -0.78 23.43
C SER A 57 -16.01 -0.86 21.90
N PHE A 58 -15.56 -2.00 21.38
CA PHE A 58 -15.54 -2.22 19.92
C PHE A 58 -16.96 -2.49 19.42
N THR A 59 -17.47 -1.64 18.53
CA THR A 59 -18.85 -1.70 18.03
C THR A 59 -19.00 -2.15 16.58
N ARG A 60 -17.89 -2.18 15.81
CA ARG A 60 -17.94 -2.60 14.40
C ARG A 60 -18.25 -4.11 14.31
N GLN A 61 -18.94 -4.50 13.25
CA GLN A 61 -19.07 -5.91 12.91
C GLN A 61 -17.75 -6.39 12.32
N VAL A 62 -17.31 -7.59 12.72
CA VAL A 62 -16.17 -8.28 12.12
C VAL A 62 -16.72 -9.53 11.46
N SER A 63 -16.36 -9.74 10.20
CA SER A 63 -16.73 -10.96 9.49
C SER A 63 -16.10 -12.17 10.18
N ASP A 64 -16.86 -13.25 10.33
CA ASP A 64 -16.33 -14.52 10.84
C ASP A 64 -15.44 -15.23 9.82
N ASP A 65 -15.60 -14.88 8.54
CA ASP A 65 -14.76 -15.36 7.45
C ASP A 65 -13.65 -14.35 7.13
N ILE A 66 -12.40 -14.74 7.43
CA ILE A 66 -11.21 -13.94 7.15
C ILE A 66 -10.91 -13.86 5.65
N GLU A 67 -11.29 -14.88 4.87
CA GLU A 67 -11.05 -14.89 3.42
C GLU A 67 -11.87 -13.80 2.73
N GLN A 68 -13.09 -13.53 3.20
CA GLN A 68 -13.89 -12.39 2.74
C GLN A 68 -13.21 -11.04 3.01
N LEU A 69 -12.55 -10.90 4.15
CA LEU A 69 -11.81 -9.68 4.48
C LEU A 69 -10.54 -9.55 3.62
N LEU A 70 -9.85 -10.66 3.36
CA LEU A 70 -8.67 -10.71 2.50
C LEU A 70 -9.02 -10.43 1.03
N GLN A 71 -10.18 -10.87 0.54
CA GLN A 71 -10.70 -10.55 -0.80
C GLN A 71 -11.04 -9.07 -0.97
N GLY A 72 -11.37 -8.36 0.11
CA GLY A 72 -11.54 -6.90 0.11
C GLY A 72 -10.22 -6.13 -0.07
N ARG A 73 -9.06 -6.79 0.07
CA ARG A 73 -7.76 -6.22 -0.27
C ARG A 73 -7.68 -6.12 -1.80
N LEU A 74 -7.22 -4.98 -2.32
CA LEU A 74 -6.99 -4.81 -3.76
C LEU A 74 -6.22 -6.03 -4.32
N PRO A 75 -6.67 -6.65 -5.43
CA PRO A 75 -6.16 -7.93 -5.93
C PRO A 75 -4.74 -7.86 -6.54
N THR A 76 -3.97 -6.83 -6.20
CA THR A 76 -2.69 -6.55 -6.85
C THR A 76 -1.54 -7.19 -6.09
N HIS A 77 -1.43 -8.52 -6.21
CA HIS A 77 -0.18 -9.23 -5.94
C HIS A 77 0.89 -8.97 -7.02
N HIS A 78 0.54 -8.24 -8.07
CA HIS A 78 1.44 -7.90 -9.16
C HIS A 78 2.34 -6.74 -8.75
N LYS A 79 3.62 -6.85 -9.09
CA LYS A 79 4.65 -5.85 -8.84
C LYS A 79 5.44 -5.66 -10.13
N GLY A 80 5.75 -4.41 -10.46
CA GLY A 80 6.72 -4.14 -11.52
C GLY A 80 6.10 -4.02 -12.91
N TYR A 81 6.89 -4.38 -13.92
CA TYR A 81 6.49 -4.30 -15.31
C TYR A 81 5.44 -5.37 -15.67
N LEU A 82 4.37 -4.93 -16.32
CA LEU A 82 3.39 -5.79 -16.96
C LEU A 82 3.29 -5.45 -18.45
N PRO A 83 3.17 -6.45 -19.34
CA PRO A 83 2.81 -6.21 -20.73
C PRO A 83 1.48 -5.45 -20.82
N LEU A 84 1.32 -4.60 -21.84
CA LEU A 84 0.14 -3.74 -21.99
C LEU A 84 -1.21 -4.49 -21.87
N PRO A 85 -1.42 -5.67 -22.47
CA PRO A 85 -2.67 -6.41 -22.29
C PRO A 85 -2.90 -6.83 -20.83
N ALA A 86 -1.88 -7.35 -20.16
CA ALA A 86 -1.96 -7.78 -18.76
C ALA A 86 -2.18 -6.59 -17.83
N PHE A 87 -1.51 -5.46 -18.08
CA PHE A 87 -1.73 -4.21 -17.35
C PHE A 87 -3.20 -3.76 -17.45
N CYS A 88 -3.78 -3.76 -18.65
CA CYS A 88 -5.19 -3.40 -18.83
C CYS A 88 -6.14 -4.33 -18.08
N THR A 89 -5.89 -5.64 -18.08
CA THR A 89 -6.68 -6.62 -17.31
C THR A 89 -6.59 -6.36 -15.81
N VAL A 90 -5.37 -6.18 -15.29
CA VAL A 90 -5.14 -5.89 -13.86
C VAL A 90 -5.83 -4.58 -13.46
N MET A 91 -5.72 -3.54 -14.28
CA MET A 91 -6.39 -2.25 -14.02
C MET A 91 -7.92 -2.36 -14.02
N GLN A 92 -8.51 -3.18 -14.90
CA GLN A 92 -9.94 -3.46 -14.90
C GLN A 92 -10.38 -4.20 -13.63
N SER A 93 -9.61 -5.20 -13.18
CA SER A 93 -9.88 -5.92 -11.94
C SER A 93 -9.80 -5.00 -10.72
N ILE A 94 -8.78 -4.13 -10.64
CA ILE A 94 -8.65 -3.13 -9.56
C ILE A 94 -9.90 -2.26 -9.49
N TRP A 95 -10.37 -1.78 -10.64
CA TRP A 95 -11.47 -0.84 -10.69
C TRP A 95 -12.82 -1.47 -10.34
N SER A 96 -13.08 -2.70 -10.82
CA SER A 96 -14.31 -3.42 -10.49
C SER A 96 -14.43 -3.70 -8.99
N HIS A 97 -13.31 -3.97 -8.30
CA HIS A 97 -13.30 -4.16 -6.85
C HIS A 97 -13.46 -2.84 -6.10
N ALA A 98 -12.82 -1.76 -6.58
CA ALA A 98 -12.93 -0.44 -5.96
C ALA A 98 -14.35 0.14 -6.02
N GLU A 99 -15.07 -0.08 -7.12
CA GLU A 99 -16.49 0.30 -7.26
C GLU A 99 -17.38 -0.38 -6.22
N GLN A 100 -17.08 -1.63 -5.84
CA GLN A 100 -17.83 -2.37 -4.83
C GLN A 100 -17.52 -1.89 -3.40
N GLN A 101 -16.30 -1.40 -3.15
CA GLN A 101 -15.82 -1.03 -1.82
C GLN A 101 -15.87 0.49 -1.55
N THR A 102 -16.27 1.31 -2.53
CA THR A 102 -16.28 2.79 -2.44
C THR A 102 -14.92 3.36 -2.00
N ASP A 103 -13.83 2.72 -2.43
CA ASP A 103 -12.47 3.17 -2.09
C ASP A 103 -11.77 3.76 -3.31
N ALA A 104 -10.85 4.69 -3.10
CA ALA A 104 -10.03 5.26 -4.16
C ALA A 104 -8.87 4.28 -4.46
N PRO A 105 -8.86 3.60 -5.62
CA PRO A 105 -7.89 2.53 -5.88
C PRO A 105 -6.45 3.04 -6.00
N GLY A 106 -6.26 4.31 -6.39
CA GLY A 106 -4.96 4.93 -6.56
C GLY A 106 -4.93 5.96 -7.69
N VAL A 107 -3.74 6.23 -8.19
CA VAL A 107 -3.48 7.20 -9.28
C VAL A 107 -2.79 6.55 -10.46
N LEU A 108 -3.17 6.96 -11.66
CA LEU A 108 -2.51 6.59 -12.91
C LEU A 108 -1.64 7.76 -13.39
N ILE A 109 -0.42 7.47 -13.78
CA ILE A 109 0.56 8.46 -14.23
C ILE A 109 1.07 8.03 -15.60
N SER A 110 1.06 8.94 -16.57
CA SER A 110 1.74 8.77 -17.86
C SER A 110 2.94 9.70 -17.90
N LEU A 111 4.11 9.12 -18.15
CA LEU A 111 5.39 9.80 -18.23
C LEU A 111 5.95 9.64 -19.65
N ARG A 112 6.27 10.76 -20.30
CA ARG A 112 6.90 10.76 -21.62
C ARG A 112 8.39 11.03 -21.47
N PRO A 113 9.29 10.08 -21.80
CA PRO A 113 10.73 10.31 -21.73
C PRO A 113 11.18 11.44 -22.66
N VAL A 114 12.29 12.09 -22.33
CA VAL A 114 12.94 13.08 -23.21
C VAL A 114 13.42 12.44 -24.52
N THR A 115 13.51 13.23 -25.57
CA THR A 115 14.01 12.77 -26.88
C THR A 115 15.44 12.27 -26.75
N GLY A 116 15.66 10.98 -27.01
CA GLY A 116 16.97 10.32 -26.85
C GLY A 116 16.96 9.18 -25.83
N ILE A 117 15.92 9.08 -24.99
CA ILE A 117 15.73 7.97 -24.06
C ILE A 117 14.55 7.11 -24.55
N ASN A 118 14.79 5.82 -24.75
CA ASN A 118 13.71 4.88 -25.04
C ASN A 118 12.89 4.63 -23.75
N PRO A 119 11.55 4.57 -23.80
CA PRO A 119 10.73 4.17 -22.65
C PRO A 119 11.23 2.93 -21.90
N ALA A 120 11.77 1.93 -22.61
CA ALA A 120 12.38 0.75 -21.99
C ALA A 120 13.60 1.08 -21.11
N GLN A 121 14.42 2.06 -21.48
CA GLN A 121 15.57 2.51 -20.67
C GLN A 121 15.11 3.28 -19.43
N SER A 122 14.02 4.06 -19.55
CA SER A 122 13.44 4.75 -18.40
C SER A 122 12.87 3.79 -17.35
N MET A 123 12.53 2.55 -17.74
CA MET A 123 12.10 1.50 -16.81
C MET A 123 13.22 1.08 -15.87
N SER A 124 14.47 0.96 -16.35
CA SER A 124 15.63 0.62 -15.51
C SER A 124 15.92 1.68 -14.44
N LEU A 125 15.46 2.91 -14.64
CA LEU A 125 15.56 3.99 -13.66
C LEU A 125 14.43 3.94 -12.61
N CYS A 126 13.35 3.20 -12.89
CA CYS A 126 12.17 3.08 -12.05
C CYS A 126 12.27 1.88 -11.10
N HIS A 127 12.37 2.14 -9.81
CA HIS A 127 12.50 1.12 -8.78
C HIS A 127 11.18 0.97 -8.02
N LEU A 128 10.29 0.11 -8.52
CA LEU A 128 9.06 -0.24 -7.82
C LEU A 128 9.38 -1.14 -6.63
N ARG A 129 9.33 -0.55 -5.43
CA ARG A 129 9.62 -1.24 -4.17
C ARG A 129 8.41 -1.97 -3.58
N ARG A 130 7.21 -1.69 -4.08
CA ARG A 130 5.93 -2.09 -3.48
C ARG A 130 5.15 -2.98 -4.45
N ASP A 131 4.65 -4.12 -3.96
CA ASP A 131 3.56 -4.86 -4.61
C ASP A 131 2.37 -3.93 -4.88
N GLY A 132 1.58 -4.13 -5.91
CA GLY A 132 0.44 -3.26 -6.22
C GLY A 132 0.76 -2.02 -7.05
N ASP A 133 2.02 -1.59 -7.07
CA ASP A 133 2.49 -0.62 -8.04
C ASP A 133 2.91 -1.39 -9.29
N VAL A 134 2.27 -1.04 -10.41
CA VAL A 134 2.46 -1.71 -11.69
C VAL A 134 2.78 -0.67 -12.75
N LEU A 135 3.67 -1.02 -13.67
CA LEU A 135 4.02 -0.16 -14.79
C LEU A 135 3.87 -0.91 -16.11
N THR A 136 3.57 -0.18 -17.18
CA THR A 136 3.58 -0.70 -18.55
C THR A 136 4.26 0.30 -19.48
N LEU A 137 4.67 -0.17 -20.65
CA LEU A 137 5.32 0.63 -21.67
C LEU A 137 4.44 0.70 -22.91
N THR A 138 4.40 1.89 -23.49
CA THR A 138 3.89 2.16 -24.84
C THR A 138 5.04 2.71 -25.68
N GLU A 139 4.80 2.99 -26.97
CA GLU A 139 5.87 3.41 -27.89
C GLU A 139 6.58 4.69 -27.44
N ARG A 140 5.86 5.55 -26.72
CA ARG A 140 6.33 6.89 -26.34
C ARG A 140 6.16 7.21 -24.87
N HIS A 141 5.46 6.38 -24.10
CA HIS A 141 5.14 6.68 -22.71
C HIS A 141 5.37 5.47 -21.82
N LEU A 142 5.91 5.73 -20.63
CA LEU A 142 5.88 4.84 -19.49
C LEU A 142 4.62 5.18 -18.70
N LEU A 143 3.76 4.19 -18.49
CA LEU A 143 2.58 4.34 -17.64
C LEU A 143 2.82 3.63 -16.32
N LEU A 144 2.49 4.31 -15.24
CA LEU A 144 2.69 3.86 -13.88
C LEU A 144 1.37 4.00 -13.12
N PHE A 145 0.91 2.92 -12.52
CA PHE A 145 -0.19 2.94 -11.57
C PHE A 145 0.37 2.79 -10.15
N LEU A 146 0.01 3.73 -9.29
CA LEU A 146 0.37 3.72 -7.87
C LEU A 146 -0.86 3.39 -7.04
N SER A 147 -0.83 2.22 -6.42
CA SER A 147 -1.91 1.74 -5.58
C SER A 147 -2.03 2.59 -4.32
N ASN A 148 -3.26 2.95 -3.95
CA ASN A 148 -3.57 3.64 -2.70
C ASN A 148 -2.80 4.96 -2.47
N CYS A 149 -2.33 5.59 -3.55
CA CYS A 149 -1.61 6.85 -3.52
C CYS A 149 -2.58 8.02 -3.78
N GLN A 150 -2.41 9.12 -3.05
CA GLN A 150 -3.19 10.34 -3.25
C GLN A 150 -2.48 11.26 -4.24
N ALA A 151 -3.25 12.07 -4.97
CA ALA A 151 -2.71 13.03 -5.94
C ALA A 151 -1.72 14.04 -5.32
N SER A 152 -1.87 14.37 -4.03
CA SER A 152 -0.96 15.25 -3.29
C SER A 152 0.45 14.68 -3.11
N ASP A 153 0.56 13.36 -3.02
CA ASP A 153 1.79 12.68 -2.61
C ASP A 153 2.61 12.19 -3.82
N VAL A 154 2.04 12.31 -5.03
CA VAL A 154 2.62 11.81 -6.28
C VAL A 154 4.04 12.30 -6.49
N GLU A 155 4.31 13.58 -6.24
CA GLU A 155 5.64 14.13 -6.50
C GLU A 155 6.71 13.56 -5.56
N GLN A 156 6.36 13.40 -4.28
CA GLN A 156 7.25 12.78 -3.30
C GLN A 156 7.47 11.30 -3.62
N VAL A 157 6.41 10.58 -4.02
CA VAL A 157 6.52 9.17 -4.40
C VAL A 157 7.39 9.01 -5.64
N LEU A 158 7.17 9.81 -6.69
CA LEU A 158 7.96 9.75 -7.92
C LEU A 158 9.45 10.01 -7.66
N ARG A 159 9.80 10.99 -6.82
CA ARG A 159 11.21 11.24 -6.40
C ARG A 159 11.83 10.03 -5.69
N SER A 160 11.02 9.23 -5.00
CA SER A 160 11.49 8.02 -4.33
C SER A 160 11.58 6.80 -5.27
N LEU A 161 10.84 6.80 -6.38
CA LEU A 161 10.80 5.69 -7.33
C LEU A 161 11.91 5.79 -8.38
N PHE A 162 12.27 7.00 -8.79
CA PHE A 162 13.31 7.23 -9.79
C PHE A 162 14.66 7.52 -9.13
N SER A 163 15.73 6.93 -9.69
CA SER A 163 17.11 7.22 -9.26
C SER A 163 17.61 8.59 -9.70
N LEU A 164 16.94 9.21 -10.68
CA LEU A 164 17.24 10.53 -11.23
C LEU A 164 16.03 11.46 -11.07
N PRO A 165 16.24 12.79 -11.03
CA PRO A 165 15.15 13.76 -11.03
C PRO A 165 14.22 13.53 -12.24
N VAL A 166 12.91 13.46 -11.97
CA VAL A 166 11.90 13.15 -13.00
C VAL A 166 11.92 14.19 -14.12
N ASP A 167 12.22 15.45 -13.80
CA ASP A 167 12.27 16.56 -14.77
C ASP A 167 13.46 16.46 -15.73
N GLU A 168 14.49 15.67 -15.41
CA GLU A 168 15.62 15.42 -16.31
C GLU A 168 15.35 14.24 -17.26
N VAL A 169 14.56 13.28 -16.82
CA VAL A 169 14.29 12.03 -17.56
C VAL A 169 13.03 12.13 -18.41
N PHE A 170 12.04 12.92 -17.99
CA PHE A 170 10.71 12.98 -18.62
C PHE A 170 10.36 14.39 -19.08
N ALA A 171 9.99 14.51 -20.36
CA ALA A 171 9.59 15.76 -20.99
C ALA A 171 8.16 16.18 -20.61
N SER A 172 7.27 15.23 -20.31
CA SER A 172 5.90 15.55 -19.90
C SER A 172 5.33 14.50 -18.96
N ARG A 173 4.51 14.95 -18.00
CA ARG A 173 3.77 14.11 -17.06
C ARG A 173 2.27 14.41 -17.11
N THR A 174 1.46 13.38 -17.09
CA THR A 174 -0.01 13.49 -16.93
C THR A 174 -0.44 12.59 -15.79
N VAL A 175 -1.25 13.11 -14.87
CA VAL A 175 -1.73 12.37 -13.69
C VAL A 175 -3.24 12.33 -13.71
N TRP A 176 -3.80 11.12 -13.60
CA TRP A 176 -5.23 10.89 -13.44
C TRP A 176 -5.48 10.27 -12.07
N HIS A 177 -6.48 10.81 -11.38
CA HIS A 177 -6.88 10.39 -10.02
C HIS A 177 -8.39 10.12 -9.93
N GLN A 178 -9.16 10.63 -10.89
CA GLN A 178 -10.60 10.39 -10.96
C GLN A 178 -10.90 9.07 -11.67
N ALA A 179 -11.95 8.39 -11.20
CA ALA A 179 -12.30 7.07 -11.69
C ALA A 179 -12.63 7.02 -13.18
N ASN A 180 -13.48 7.95 -13.61
CA ASN A 180 -13.92 8.02 -14.99
C ASN A 180 -12.75 8.30 -15.95
N ASP A 181 -11.82 9.17 -15.53
CA ASP A 181 -10.66 9.53 -16.34
C ASP A 181 -9.74 8.33 -16.51
N ILE A 182 -9.42 7.62 -15.43
CA ILE A 182 -8.56 6.44 -15.46
C ILE A 182 -9.19 5.32 -16.30
N GLN A 183 -10.49 5.04 -16.14
CA GLN A 183 -11.19 4.05 -16.95
C GLN A 183 -11.24 4.42 -18.44
N SER A 184 -11.41 5.71 -18.76
CA SER A 184 -11.37 6.18 -20.15
C SER A 184 -9.98 5.97 -20.77
N GLU A 185 -8.93 6.21 -20.00
CA GLU A 185 -7.55 6.05 -20.43
C GLU A 185 -7.20 4.56 -20.61
N ILE A 186 -7.59 3.69 -19.68
CA ILE A 186 -7.39 2.24 -19.80
C ILE A 186 -8.08 1.69 -21.06
N ARG A 187 -9.31 2.12 -21.35
CA ARG A 187 -10.02 1.74 -22.58
C ARG A 187 -9.27 2.21 -23.83
N ARG A 188 -8.72 3.42 -23.81
CA ARG A 188 -7.90 3.95 -24.91
C ARG A 188 -6.61 3.16 -25.10
N LEU A 189 -5.97 2.74 -24.02
CA LEU A 189 -4.73 1.94 -24.04
C LEU A 189 -4.98 0.52 -24.54
N ALA A 190 -6.09 -0.10 -24.14
CA ALA A 190 -6.48 -1.43 -24.61
C ALA A 190 -6.75 -1.48 -26.13
N ALA A 191 -7.13 -0.35 -26.73
CA ALA A 191 -7.33 -0.24 -28.18
C ALA A 191 -6.03 -0.08 -28.99
N LYS A 192 -4.87 0.15 -28.33
CA LYS A 192 -3.58 0.26 -29.01
C LYS A 192 -2.96 -1.12 -29.23
N PRO A 193 -2.27 -1.34 -30.36
CA PRO A 193 -1.54 -2.58 -30.59
C PRO A 193 -0.48 -2.76 -29.50
N ALA A 194 -0.39 -3.97 -28.96
CA ALA A 194 0.65 -4.33 -28.01
C ALA A 194 2.01 -4.26 -28.70
N LEU A 195 2.98 -3.59 -28.08
CA LEU A 195 4.36 -3.68 -28.52
C LEU A 195 4.89 -5.10 -28.32
N PRO A 196 5.83 -5.56 -29.17
CA PRO A 196 6.62 -6.73 -28.85
C PRO A 196 7.23 -6.52 -27.47
N ALA A 197 7.14 -7.53 -26.59
CA ALA A 197 7.76 -7.46 -25.28
C ALA A 197 9.23 -7.03 -25.45
N PRO A 198 9.73 -6.09 -24.62
CA PRO A 198 11.15 -5.81 -24.63
C PRO A 198 11.89 -7.13 -24.43
N ILE A 199 12.93 -7.39 -25.22
CA ILE A 199 13.89 -8.47 -24.99
C ILE A 199 14.76 -8.06 -23.80
N ALA A 200 14.12 -7.79 -22.68
CA ALA A 200 14.69 -8.04 -21.37
C ALA A 200 13.90 -9.27 -20.94
N GLU A 201 14.59 -10.39 -20.78
CA GLU A 201 14.00 -11.55 -20.14
C GLU A 201 13.17 -11.03 -18.97
N PRO A 202 11.88 -11.38 -18.86
CA PRO A 202 11.27 -11.30 -17.57
C PRO A 202 12.21 -12.16 -16.72
N GLU A 203 12.92 -11.54 -15.79
CA GLU A 203 13.11 -12.21 -14.53
C GLU A 203 11.68 -12.52 -14.08
N GLN A 204 11.17 -13.65 -14.57
CA GLN A 204 10.45 -14.60 -13.76
C GLN A 204 11.39 -14.81 -12.57
N MET A 205 11.34 -13.85 -11.64
CA MET A 205 11.48 -14.16 -10.25
C MET A 205 10.37 -15.17 -10.03
N THR A 206 10.76 -16.42 -10.24
CA THR A 206 10.35 -17.55 -9.43
C THR A 206 9.89 -16.95 -8.13
N VAL A 207 8.59 -17.09 -7.86
CA VAL A 207 8.08 -17.01 -6.48
C VAL A 207 9.17 -17.71 -5.66
N PRO A 208 9.90 -17.02 -4.77
CA PRO A 208 10.75 -17.74 -3.86
C PRO A 208 9.75 -18.63 -3.13
N GLN A 209 9.75 -19.93 -3.46
CA GLN A 209 9.30 -20.92 -2.49
C GLN A 209 10.06 -20.51 -1.24
N PRO A 210 9.36 -20.11 -0.17
CA PRO A 210 10.07 -19.71 1.04
C PRO A 210 10.93 -20.92 1.39
N ASP A 211 12.25 -20.73 1.29
CA ASP A 211 13.20 -21.70 1.81
C ASP A 211 12.77 -21.91 3.25
N ALA A 212 12.29 -23.12 3.53
CA ALA A 212 11.80 -23.54 4.84
C ALA A 212 12.90 -23.51 5.93
N ALA A 213 14.08 -22.97 5.60
CA ALA A 213 15.26 -22.92 6.42
C ALA A 213 15.48 -21.58 7.15
N HIS A 214 14.87 -20.46 6.75
CA HIS A 214 15.11 -19.15 7.39
C HIS A 214 13.88 -18.22 7.42
N ALA A 215 12.68 -18.77 7.62
CA ALA A 215 11.58 -17.93 8.12
C ALA A 215 12.00 -17.36 9.48
N PRO A 216 11.96 -16.02 9.72
CA PRO A 216 11.99 -15.52 11.08
C PRO A 216 10.83 -16.21 11.80
N GLU A 217 11.13 -16.89 12.90
CA GLU A 217 10.11 -17.62 13.65
C GLU A 217 8.91 -16.68 13.84
N PRO A 218 7.68 -17.13 13.53
CA PRO A 218 6.50 -16.32 13.76
C PRO A 218 6.53 -15.89 15.22
N THR A 219 6.80 -14.61 15.46
CA THR A 219 6.87 -14.04 16.80
C THR A 219 5.54 -14.32 17.47
N ARG A 220 5.51 -15.32 18.35
CA ARG A 220 4.34 -15.59 19.16
C ARG A 220 4.12 -14.35 20.01
N PRO A 221 2.91 -13.76 20.00
CA PRO A 221 2.63 -12.61 20.85
C PRO A 221 2.86 -13.02 22.30
N GLN A 222 3.94 -12.54 22.90
CA GLN A 222 4.19 -12.70 24.33
C GLN A 222 3.43 -11.59 25.06
N PRO A 223 2.57 -11.93 26.04
CA PRO A 223 1.95 -10.92 26.87
C PRO A 223 3.02 -10.22 27.68
N ILE A 224 3.23 -8.93 27.41
CA ILE A 224 4.06 -8.06 28.24
C ILE A 224 3.11 -7.33 29.19
N VAL A 225 3.31 -7.52 30.49
CA VAL A 225 2.66 -6.72 31.51
C VAL A 225 3.49 -5.46 31.70
N LEU A 226 2.97 -4.33 31.22
CA LEU A 226 3.53 -3.02 31.55
C LEU A 226 3.19 -2.73 33.01
N ALA A 227 4.17 -2.87 33.91
CA ALA A 227 4.03 -2.40 35.28
C ALA A 227 4.01 -0.87 35.24
N LEU A 228 2.81 -0.28 35.22
CA LEU A 228 2.61 1.13 35.52
C LEU A 228 2.99 1.33 36.98
N SER A 229 4.23 1.77 37.22
CA SER A 229 4.68 2.17 38.54
C SER A 229 3.87 3.39 38.98
N ALA A 230 2.80 3.15 39.72
CA ALA A 230 2.10 4.16 40.49
C ALA A 230 3.00 4.58 41.66
N THR A 231 4.00 5.41 41.39
CA THR A 231 4.57 6.25 42.43
C THR A 231 3.57 7.38 42.69
N PRO A 232 2.93 7.45 43.87
CA PRO A 232 2.15 8.62 44.22
C PRO A 232 3.11 9.81 44.28
N VAL A 233 2.77 10.87 43.55
CA VAL A 233 3.39 12.19 43.74
C VAL A 233 3.06 12.61 45.16
N HIS A 234 4.04 12.51 46.06
CA HIS A 234 3.92 13.11 47.39
C HIS A 234 3.78 14.62 47.21
N SER A 235 2.57 15.12 47.46
CA SER A 235 2.29 16.53 47.67
C SER A 235 3.20 17.04 48.80
N LYS A 236 4.18 17.87 48.48
CA LYS A 236 4.88 18.69 49.46
C LYS A 236 4.03 19.94 49.69
N ASP A 237 3.27 19.93 50.77
CA ASP A 237 2.81 21.14 51.44
C ASP A 237 3.08 21.00 52.95
N GLN A 238 3.51 22.12 53.54
CA GLN A 238 3.74 22.43 54.96
C GLN A 238 5.10 22.06 55.58
N GLN A 239 6.02 23.04 55.57
CA GLN A 239 6.28 23.85 56.78
C GLN A 239 6.87 25.22 56.41
#